data_AF-A0A435CQH3-F1
#
_entry.id   AF-A0A435CQH3-F1
#
_cell.length_a   1.000
_cell.length_b   1.000
_cell.length_c   1.000
_cell.angle_alpha   90.00
_cell.angle_beta   90.00
_cell.angle_gamma   90.00
#
_symmetry.space_group_name_H-M   'P 1'
#
loop_
_entity.id
_entity.type
_entity.pdbx_description
1 polymer ?
#
loop_
_entity_poly.entity_id
_entity_poly.type
_entity_poly.pdbx_seq_one_letter_code
_entity_poly.pdbx_strand_id
1 'polypeptide(L)'
;MQLKKLASFLVVLAGLFAASLFSASGPAVAADKENTMIITLKDGDVTIALRPDLAPKHVAQIKKLVRDGAYDNVAFHRVIDGFMAQTGDVKFGNMKKGFDPQAVGTGGSDLPDLPAEFSQSEQFTR
;
A
#
# COMPACT_ATOMS: atom_id res chain seq x y z
N MET A 1 65.36 -36.17 28.76
CA MET A 1 65.46 -34.71 28.99
C MET A 1 64.59 -34.03 27.93
N GLN A 2 63.27 -34.00 28.13
CA GLN A 2 62.54 -32.86 28.71
C GLN A 2 62.84 -31.55 27.96
N LEU A 3 61.91 -31.20 27.07
CA LEU A 3 61.19 -29.93 27.02
C LEU A 3 62.01 -28.64 26.98
N LYS A 4 61.85 -27.83 25.91
CA LYS A 4 61.30 -26.46 25.98
C LYS A 4 61.39 -25.70 24.65
N LYS A 5 60.25 -25.10 24.30
CA LYS A 5 60.05 -23.86 23.52
C LYS A 5 60.35 -23.92 22.02
N LEU A 6 59.29 -23.82 21.20
CA LEU A 6 58.87 -22.53 20.67
C LEU A 6 57.44 -22.64 20.16
N ALA A 7 56.59 -21.76 20.66
CA ALA A 7 55.28 -21.49 20.11
C ALA A 7 55.42 -20.64 18.85
N SER A 8 54.36 -20.71 18.05
CA SER A 8 53.87 -19.70 17.10
C SER A 8 54.14 -19.96 15.61
N PHE A 9 53.07 -19.69 14.85
CA PHE A 9 52.95 -19.56 13.40
C PHE A 9 52.79 -20.85 12.58
N LEU A 10 51.55 -21.36 12.51
CA LEU A 10 50.77 -21.30 11.26
C LEU A 10 49.31 -21.68 11.56
N VAL A 11 48.49 -20.68 11.85
CA VAL A 11 47.04 -20.78 11.60
C VAL A 11 46.83 -20.31 10.16
N VAL A 12 45.81 -20.84 9.49
CA VAL A 12 45.26 -20.47 8.18
C VAL A 12 45.48 -21.55 7.11
N LEU A 13 44.61 -22.57 7.11
CA LEU A 13 44.04 -23.13 5.87
C LEU A 13 42.86 -24.09 6.15
N ALA A 14 41.78 -23.59 6.76
CA ALA A 14 40.53 -24.35 6.83
C ALA A 14 39.36 -23.37 7.01
N GLY A 15 38.81 -22.85 5.91
CA GLY A 15 37.63 -21.99 6.02
C GLY A 15 37.37 -21.08 4.84
N LEU A 16 37.33 -21.61 3.61
CA LEU A 16 36.82 -20.84 2.47
C LEU A 16 36.23 -21.79 1.44
N PHE A 17 35.04 -22.36 1.70
CA PHE A 17 34.13 -22.82 0.65
C PHE A 17 32.71 -23.11 1.17
N ALA A 18 32.13 -22.18 1.94
CA ALA A 18 30.72 -22.31 2.35
C ALA A 18 30.09 -20.93 2.61
N ALA A 19 30.00 -20.08 1.59
CA ALA A 19 29.19 -18.85 1.67
C ALA A 19 28.84 -18.34 0.27
N SER A 20 28.01 -19.06 -0.48
CA SER A 20 27.47 -18.55 -1.75
C SER A 20 26.03 -19.00 -1.97
N LEU A 21 25.20 -18.82 -0.94
CA LEU A 21 23.74 -18.83 -1.05
C LEU A 21 23.19 -17.71 -0.16
N PHE A 22 23.61 -16.47 -0.43
CA PHE A 22 22.86 -15.31 0.04
C PHE A 22 21.78 -15.04 -1.02
N SER A 23 20.65 -15.75 -0.88
CA SER A 23 19.43 -15.34 -1.57
C SER A 23 19.07 -13.95 -1.06
N ALA A 24 19.23 -12.95 -1.91
CA ALA A 24 18.74 -11.59 -1.69
C ALA A 24 17.21 -11.64 -1.69
N SER A 25 16.66 -12.04 -0.54
CA SER A 25 15.27 -11.78 -0.19
C SER A 25 15.22 -10.27 0.05
N GLY A 26 14.81 -9.50 -0.97
CA GLY A 26 14.44 -8.11 -0.74
C GLY A 26 13.44 -8.04 0.41
N PRO A 27 13.44 -6.98 1.23
CA PRO A 27 12.53 -6.90 2.37
C PRO A 27 11.10 -7.05 1.83
N ALA A 28 10.45 -8.15 2.19
CA ALA A 28 9.01 -8.24 2.12
C ALA A 28 8.49 -7.17 3.09
N VAL A 29 8.05 -6.03 2.55
CA VAL A 29 7.41 -4.99 3.34
C VAL A 29 6.12 -5.62 3.83
N ALA A 30 6.14 -6.19 5.04
CA ALA A 30 4.95 -6.64 5.71
C ALA A 30 3.97 -5.46 5.69
N ALA A 31 2.79 -5.66 5.12
CA ALA A 31 1.82 -4.60 4.93
C ALA A 31 1.54 -3.95 6.29
N ASP A 32 1.96 -2.70 6.46
CA ASP A 32 1.65 -1.93 7.65
C ASP A 32 0.13 -1.84 7.76
N LYS A 33 -0.43 -2.35 8.86
CA LYS A 33 -1.87 -2.39 9.09
C LYS A 33 -2.48 -1.00 9.02
N GLU A 34 -1.75 0.02 9.48
CA GLU A 34 -2.21 1.40 9.45
C GLU A 34 -2.24 1.95 8.02
N ASN A 35 -1.48 1.37 7.08
CA ASN A 35 -1.48 1.71 5.66
C ASN A 35 -2.10 0.62 4.80
N THR A 36 -3.00 -0.19 5.36
CA THR A 36 -3.76 -1.20 4.63
C THR A 36 -5.24 -0.88 4.73
N MET A 37 -5.90 -0.69 3.57
CA MET A 37 -7.33 -0.46 3.46
C MET A 37 -8.00 -1.68 2.83
N ILE A 38 -9.15 -2.08 3.35
CA ILE A 38 -9.95 -3.18 2.80
C ILE A 38 -11.28 -2.59 2.31
N ILE A 39 -11.61 -2.84 1.05
CA ILE A 39 -12.93 -2.56 0.49
C ILE A 39 -13.68 -3.89 0.41
N THR A 40 -14.72 -4.04 1.24
CA THR A 40 -15.57 -5.24 1.21
C THR A 40 -16.66 -5.09 0.16
N LEU A 41 -16.64 -5.97 -0.84
CA LEU A 41 -17.64 -6.05 -1.91
C LEU A 41 -18.46 -7.33 -1.75
N LYS A 42 -19.60 -7.41 -2.44
CA LYS A 42 -20.44 -8.62 -2.48
C LYS A 42 -19.69 -9.86 -3.03
N ASP A 43 -18.70 -9.62 -3.89
CA ASP A 43 -17.94 -10.66 -4.59
C ASP A 43 -16.58 -10.93 -3.93
N GLY A 44 -16.25 -10.23 -2.83
CA GLY A 44 -15.01 -10.42 -2.08
C GLY A 44 -14.36 -9.13 -1.60
N ASP A 45 -13.29 -9.29 -0.84
CA ASP A 45 -12.51 -8.17 -0.31
C ASP A 45 -11.42 -7.73 -1.29
N VAL A 46 -11.29 -6.42 -1.47
CA VAL A 46 -10.16 -5.80 -2.18
C VAL A 46 -9.24 -5.18 -1.15
N THR A 47 -8.02 -5.71 -1.04
CA THR A 47 -6.99 -5.19 -0.13
C THR A 47 -6.09 -4.21 -0.87
N ILE A 48 -5.96 -2.99 -0.32
CA ILE A 48 -5.22 -1.88 -0.92
C ILE A 48 -4.11 -1.45 0.05
N ALA A 49 -2.86 -1.49 -0.42
CA ALA A 49 -1.74 -0.89 0.28
C ALA A 49 -1.65 0.61 -0.05
N LEU A 50 -1.69 1.46 0.98
CA LEU A 50 -1.59 2.90 0.87
C LEU A 50 -0.11 3.33 0.85
N ARG A 51 0.21 4.38 0.08
CA ARG A 51 1.58 4.90 -0.10
C ARG A 51 1.72 6.33 0.47
N PRO A 52 1.76 6.48 1.81
CA PRO A 52 1.93 7.80 2.43
C PRO A 52 3.31 8.42 2.14
N ASP A 53 4.27 7.61 1.69
CA ASP A 53 5.56 8.06 1.21
C ASP A 53 5.50 8.82 -0.13
N LEU A 54 4.46 8.57 -0.95
CA LEU A 54 4.25 9.25 -2.23
C LEU A 54 3.17 10.33 -2.15
N ALA A 55 2.06 10.04 -1.47
CA ALA A 55 0.88 10.93 -1.39
C ALA A 55 0.36 11.05 0.05
N PRO A 56 1.16 11.63 0.98
CA PRO A 56 0.82 11.67 2.40
C PRO A 56 -0.51 12.36 2.69
N LYS A 57 -0.84 13.44 1.98
CA LYS A 57 -2.09 14.19 2.21
C LYS A 57 -3.30 13.39 1.75
N HIS A 58 -3.23 12.79 0.56
CA HIS A 58 -4.33 11.96 0.05
C HIS A 58 -4.56 10.73 0.93
N VAL A 59 -3.49 10.06 1.37
CA VAL A 59 -3.60 8.92 2.28
C VAL A 59 -4.24 9.32 3.61
N ALA A 60 -3.85 10.45 4.20
CA ALA A 60 -4.46 10.94 5.43
C ALA A 60 -5.96 11.23 5.26
N GLN A 61 -6.36 11.83 4.14
CA GLN A 61 -7.76 12.13 3.85
C GLN A 61 -8.60 10.89 3.60
N ILE A 62 -8.10 9.91 2.84
CA ILE A 62 -8.76 8.61 2.63
C ILE A 62 -8.98 7.92 3.97
N LYS A 63 -7.94 7.85 4.81
CA LYS A 63 -8.05 7.22 6.14
C LYS A 63 -9.10 7.91 7.01
N LYS A 64 -9.17 9.24 6.97
CA LYS A 64 -10.20 9.99 7.71
C LYS A 64 -11.60 9.59 7.23
N LEU A 65 -11.85 9.64 5.92
CA LEU A 65 -13.16 9.31 5.35
C LEU A 65 -13.57 7.85 5.60
N VAL A 66 -12.61 6.92 5.55
CA VAL A 66 -12.86 5.51 5.90
C VAL A 66 -13.25 5.37 7.37
N ARG A 67 -12.52 5.99 8.29
CA ARG A 67 -12.81 5.93 9.74
C ARG A 67 -14.16 6.58 10.10
N ASP A 68 -14.56 7.60 9.34
CA ASP A 68 -15.85 8.25 9.48
C ASP A 68 -17.00 7.44 8.84
N GLY A 69 -16.71 6.30 8.19
CA GLY A 69 -17.70 5.46 7.51
C GLY A 69 -18.28 6.10 6.24
N ALA A 70 -17.63 7.13 5.68
CA ALA A 70 -18.18 7.93 4.59
C ALA A 70 -18.36 7.11 3.30
N TYR A 71 -17.53 6.08 3.09
CA TYR A 71 -17.61 5.20 1.92
C TYR A 71 -18.60 4.03 2.07
N ASP A 72 -19.24 3.88 3.22
CA ASP A 72 -20.15 2.77 3.47
C ASP A 72 -21.35 2.83 2.52
N ASN A 73 -21.51 1.77 1.72
CA ASN A 73 -22.56 1.64 0.70
C ASN A 73 -22.43 2.64 -0.48
N VAL A 74 -21.25 3.25 -0.68
CA VAL A 74 -20.99 4.07 -1.86
C VAL A 74 -20.79 3.19 -3.09
N ALA A 75 -21.50 3.50 -4.17
CA ALA A 75 -21.47 2.75 -5.42
C ALA A 75 -20.20 3.01 -6.24
N PHE A 76 -19.73 1.95 -6.90
CA PHE A 76 -18.91 2.08 -8.10
C PHE A 76 -19.82 2.53 -9.26
N HIS A 77 -19.89 3.84 -9.46
CA HIS A 77 -20.82 4.45 -10.40
C HIS A 77 -20.29 4.52 -11.84
N ARG A 78 -18.97 4.36 -12.02
CA ARG A 78 -18.36 4.35 -13.35
C ARG A 78 -17.32 3.23 -13.46
N VAL A 79 -17.64 2.22 -14.25
CA VAL A 79 -16.78 1.06 -14.49
C VAL A 79 -16.59 0.91 -16.00
N ILE A 80 -15.34 0.92 -16.45
CA ILE A 80 -14.98 0.78 -17.86
C ILE A 80 -14.04 -0.41 -17.98
N ASP A 81 -14.46 -1.40 -18.77
CA ASP A 81 -13.70 -2.63 -18.98
C ASP A 81 -12.30 -2.35 -19.56
N GLY A 82 -11.32 -3.08 -19.05
CA GLY A 82 -9.91 -2.89 -19.39
C GLY A 82 -9.29 -1.55 -18.99
N PHE A 83 -10.01 -0.67 -18.26
CA PHE A 83 -9.49 0.63 -17.84
C PHE A 83 -9.52 0.83 -16.33
N MET A 84 -10.69 1.13 -15.74
CA MET A 84 -10.80 1.43 -14.31
C MET A 84 -12.24 1.34 -13.79
N ALA A 85 -12.34 1.23 -12.47
CA ALA A 85 -13.58 1.33 -11.72
C ALA A 85 -13.47 2.50 -10.72
N GLN A 86 -14.38 3.47 -10.83
CA GLN A 86 -14.41 4.69 -10.04
C GLN A 86 -15.55 4.62 -9.01
N THR A 87 -15.20 4.96 -7.77
CA THR A 87 -16.08 5.04 -6.60
C THR A 87 -15.74 6.29 -5.79
N GLY A 88 -16.37 6.46 -4.63
CA GLY A 88 -15.99 7.48 -3.65
C GLY A 88 -16.82 8.78 -3.67
N ASP A 89 -17.90 8.83 -4.46
CA ASP A 89 -18.88 9.91 -4.36
C ASP A 89 -19.71 9.71 -3.08
N VAL A 90 -19.28 10.36 -1.99
CA VAL A 90 -19.93 10.25 -0.68
C VAL A 90 -21.21 11.08 -0.56
N LYS A 91 -21.49 11.97 -1.52
CA LYS A 91 -22.64 12.88 -1.47
C LYS A 91 -23.85 12.34 -2.22
N PHE A 92 -23.63 11.80 -3.42
CA PHE A 92 -24.67 11.32 -4.32
C PHE A 92 -24.55 9.84 -4.63
N GLY A 93 -23.45 9.19 -4.23
CA GLY A 93 -23.17 7.79 -4.54
C GLY A 93 -23.59 6.78 -3.47
N ASN A 94 -24.16 7.20 -2.34
CA ASN A 94 -24.52 6.27 -1.27
C ASN A 94 -25.86 5.56 -1.55
N MET A 95 -25.79 4.26 -1.86
CA MET A 95 -26.92 3.42 -2.26
C MET A 95 -28.02 3.28 -1.18
N LYS A 96 -27.72 3.58 0.08
CA LYS A 96 -28.70 3.53 1.17
C LYS A 96 -29.18 4.91 1.62
N LYS A 97 -28.48 5.99 1.25
CA LYS A 97 -28.72 7.33 1.76
C LYS A 97 -28.48 8.37 0.66
N GLY A 98 -29.52 8.71 -0.09
CA GLY A 98 -29.45 9.82 -1.04
C GLY A 98 -28.69 9.49 -2.33
N PHE A 99 -28.78 8.25 -2.81
CA PHE A 99 -28.29 7.90 -4.14
C PHE A 99 -29.03 8.71 -5.22
N ASP A 100 -28.28 9.46 -6.03
CA ASP A 100 -28.82 10.22 -7.16
C ASP A 100 -28.15 9.77 -8.46
N PRO A 101 -28.85 9.03 -9.34
CA PRO A 101 -28.28 8.52 -10.58
C PRO A 101 -27.93 9.62 -11.60
N GLN A 102 -28.49 10.83 -11.47
CA GLN A 102 -28.20 11.95 -12.37
C GLN A 102 -26.99 12.77 -11.90
N ALA A 103 -26.69 12.75 -10.60
CA ALA A 103 -25.60 13.55 -10.00
C ALA A 103 -24.37 12.72 -9.59
N VAL A 104 -24.50 11.39 -9.50
CA VAL A 104 -23.40 10.52 -9.06
C VAL A 104 -22.16 10.66 -9.94
N GLY A 105 -21.01 10.81 -9.29
CA GLY A 105 -19.71 11.10 -9.90
C GLY A 105 -19.31 12.58 -9.87
N THR A 106 -20.18 13.46 -9.38
CA THR A 106 -19.90 14.89 -9.21
C THR A 106 -19.77 15.31 -7.74
N GLY A 107 -20.14 14.44 -6.80
CA GLY A 107 -20.10 14.71 -5.38
C GLY A 107 -18.73 14.47 -4.74
N GLY A 108 -18.45 15.24 -3.70
CA GLY A 108 -17.27 15.11 -2.85
C GLY A 108 -17.66 15.05 -1.38
N SER A 109 -16.65 14.96 -0.50
CA SER A 109 -16.86 15.10 0.95
C SER A 109 -16.89 16.58 1.36
N ASP A 110 -17.20 16.85 2.63
CA ASP A 110 -17.11 18.19 3.20
C ASP A 110 -15.66 18.61 3.52
N LEU A 111 -14.68 17.76 3.19
CA LEU A 111 -13.25 18.06 3.38
C LEU A 111 -12.75 18.94 2.23
N PRO A 112 -11.75 19.81 2.47
CA PRO A 112 -11.19 20.65 1.44
C PRO A 112 -10.46 19.84 0.36
N ASP A 113 -10.38 20.43 -0.83
CA ASP A 113 -9.54 19.91 -1.90
C ASP A 113 -8.06 19.91 -1.51
N LEU A 114 -7.35 18.88 -1.94
CA LEU A 114 -5.93 18.73 -1.67
C LEU A 114 -5.09 19.28 -2.82
N PRO A 115 -3.93 19.89 -2.53
CA PRO A 115 -2.95 20.18 -3.57
C PRO A 115 -2.42 18.87 -4.17
N ALA A 116 -2.09 18.90 -5.46
CA ALA A 116 -1.58 17.73 -6.16
C ALA A 116 -0.24 17.24 -5.57
N GLU A 117 -0.10 15.92 -5.45
CA GLU A 117 1.11 15.23 -4.99
C GLU A 117 1.66 14.39 -6.16
N PHE A 118 2.74 14.85 -6.79
CA PHE A 118 3.36 14.18 -7.92
C PHE A 118 4.67 13.50 -7.50
N SER A 119 4.93 12.30 -8.03
CA SER A 119 6.19 11.59 -7.85
C SER A 119 6.89 11.38 -9.20
N GLN A 120 8.23 11.34 -9.19
CA GLN A 120 9.03 11.03 -10.38
C GLN A 120 9.57 9.60 -10.38
N SER A 121 9.57 8.95 -9.22
CA SER A 121 10.12 7.60 -9.02
C SER A 121 9.18 6.49 -9.45
N GLU A 122 7.88 6.76 -9.54
CA GLU A 122 6.83 5.76 -9.73
C GLU A 122 5.96 6.18 -10.92
N GLN A 123 5.65 5.22 -11.79
CA GLN A 123 4.86 5.45 -13.00
C GLN A 123 3.76 4.41 -13.11
N PHE A 124 2.57 4.84 -13.52
CA PHE A 124 1.49 3.91 -13.81
C PHE A 124 1.87 3.06 -15.02
N THR A 125 2.00 1.76 -14.79
CA THR A 125 2.20 0.74 -15.82
C THR A 125 0.89 -0.01 -16.02
N ARG A 126 0.47 -0.13 -17.28
CA ARG A 126 -0.79 -0.78 -17.66
C ARG A 126 -0.57 -2.24 -17.99
#